data_AF-A0A9D1KFU1-F1
#
_entry.id   AF-A0A9D1KFU1-F1
#
_cell.length_a   1.000
_cell.length_b   1.000
_cell.length_c   1.000
_cell.angle_alpha   90.00
_cell.angle_beta   90.00
_cell.angle_gamma   90.00
#
_symmetry.space_group_name_H-M   'P 1'
#
loop_
_entity.id
_entity.type
_entity.pdbx_description
1 polymer ?
#
loop_
_entity_poly.entity_id
_entity_poly.type
_entity_poly.pdbx_seq_one_letter_code
_entity_poly.pdbx_strand_id
1 'polypeptide(L)' 'KGITSHEIYIDDGQEPDADRNTWRDDGEDTDTRQNSQDPEVRLRRLKRLREEGLITDEEYEARRKEIIRQI' A
#
# COMPACT_ATOMS: atom_id res chain seq x y z
N LYS A 1 17.04 12.51 -44.87
CA LYS A 1 16.19 13.72 -44.90
C LYS A 1 14.74 13.26 -44.78
N GLY A 2 13.95 13.91 -43.92
CA GLY A 2 12.51 13.71 -43.80
C GLY A 2 12.11 13.30 -42.38
N ILE A 3 11.80 14.27 -41.52
CA ILE A 3 10.91 14.02 -40.38
C ILE A 3 9.48 14.29 -40.88
N THR A 4 8.61 13.30 -40.74
CA THR A 4 7.20 13.40 -41.13
C THR A 4 6.46 14.23 -40.09
N SER A 5 6.00 15.43 -40.47
CA SER A 5 5.15 16.26 -39.63
C SER A 5 3.83 15.55 -39.38
N HIS A 6 3.56 15.17 -38.13
CA HIS A 6 2.21 14.85 -37.67
C HIS A 6 1.66 16.08 -36.98
N GLU A 7 0.56 16.60 -37.51
CA GLU A 7 -0.15 17.78 -37.00
C GLU A 7 -0.82 17.40 -35.68
N ILE A 8 -0.45 18.06 -34.58
CA ILE A 8 -1.09 17.88 -33.27
C ILE A 8 -2.23 18.89 -33.22
N TYR A 9 -3.47 18.42 -33.37
CA TYR A 9 -4.66 19.20 -33.06
C TYR A 9 -4.78 19.29 -31.54
N ILE A 10 -4.54 20.48 -30.99
CA ILE A 10 -4.86 20.76 -29.59
C ILE A 10 -6.32 21.23 -29.59
N ASP A 11 -7.21 20.36 -29.14
CA ASP A 11 -8.64 20.65 -28.95
C ASP A 11 -8.78 21.55 -27.72
N ASP A 12 -9.09 22.82 -27.96
CA ASP A 12 -9.29 23.86 -26.95
C ASP A 12 -10.69 23.71 -26.37
N GLY A 13 -10.84 22.83 -25.37
CA GLY A 13 -12.16 22.49 -24.88
C GLY A 13 -12.17 21.64 -23.62
N GLN A 14 -11.71 22.19 -22.49
CA GLN A 14 -12.30 22.03 -21.14
C GLN A 14 -11.35 22.70 -20.13
N GLU A 15 -11.67 23.90 -19.64
CA GLU A 15 -11.08 24.40 -18.39
C GLU A 15 -11.99 23.96 -17.24
N PRO A 16 -11.69 22.88 -16.49
CA PRO A 16 -12.25 22.70 -15.16
C PRO A 16 -11.54 23.69 -14.23
N ASP A 17 -12.33 24.54 -13.61
CA ASP A 17 -11.94 25.56 -12.66
C ASP A 17 -10.93 24.99 -11.65
N ALA A 18 -9.68 25.45 -11.78
CA ALA A 18 -8.59 25.10 -10.88
C ALA A 18 -8.81 25.78 -9.51
N ASP A 19 -9.77 25.31 -8.73
CA ASP A 19 -9.79 25.56 -7.28
C ASP A 19 -9.08 24.40 -6.56
N ARG A 20 -7.86 24.74 -6.13
CA ARG A 20 -7.32 24.33 -4.84
C ARG A 20 -6.95 22.85 -4.69
N ASN A 21 -5.68 22.59 -4.97
CA ASN A 21 -4.80 21.86 -4.05
C ASN A 21 -5.45 20.69 -3.29
N THR A 22 -5.41 19.50 -3.89
CA THR A 22 -5.09 18.30 -3.12
C THR A 22 -4.30 17.35 -4.03
N TRP A 23 -2.99 17.62 -4.13
CA TRP A 23 -2.05 16.50 -4.22
C TRP A 23 -2.21 15.72 -2.90
N ARG A 24 -3.00 14.67 -2.95
CA ARG A 24 -2.84 13.46 -2.14
C ARG A 24 -3.07 12.37 -3.17
N ASP A 25 -2.03 11.87 -3.81
CA ASP A 25 -1.21 10.84 -3.18
C ASP A 25 -2.03 10.02 -2.16
N ASP A 26 -3.04 9.32 -2.66
CA ASP A 26 -3.66 8.16 -2.02
C ASP A 26 -2.66 6.96 -2.08
N GLY A 27 -1.40 7.26 -1.77
CA GLY A 27 -0.25 6.36 -1.86
C GLY A 27 0.72 6.53 -0.70
N GLU A 28 0.39 7.33 0.31
CA GLU A 28 1.12 7.33 1.57
C GLU A 28 0.65 6.15 2.43
N ASP A 29 1.29 5.00 2.20
CA ASP A 29 1.62 4.04 3.26
C ASP A 29 2.50 4.71 4.35
N THR A 30 2.07 5.85 4.90
CA THR A 30 2.62 6.43 6.12
C THR A 30 1.94 5.81 7.33
N ASP A 31 2.19 4.52 7.54
CA ASP A 31 2.43 4.06 8.90
C ASP A 31 3.81 3.40 8.98
N THR A 32 4.82 4.22 8.71
CA THR A 32 6.20 3.96 9.07
C THR A 32 6.52 4.76 10.33
N ARG A 33 6.16 4.22 11.51
CA ARG A 33 7.03 4.13 12.72
C ARG A 33 6.32 3.86 14.04
N GLN A 34 4.98 3.87 14.13
CA GLN A 34 4.31 3.64 15.42
C GLN A 34 3.47 2.37 15.49
N ASN A 35 3.17 1.72 14.36
CA ASN A 35 2.28 0.59 14.40
C ASN A 35 2.92 -0.80 14.52
N SER A 36 3.84 -0.95 15.48
CA SER A 36 4.31 -2.29 15.90
C SER A 36 3.39 -2.96 16.91
N GLN A 37 2.37 -2.24 17.41
CA GLN A 37 1.35 -2.77 18.30
C GLN A 37 0.09 -3.25 17.60
N ASP A 38 -0.17 -2.91 16.33
CA ASP A 38 -1.37 -3.41 15.68
C ASP A 38 -1.33 -4.94 15.60
N PRO A 39 -2.37 -5.60 16.09
CA PRO A 39 -2.49 -7.03 15.95
C PRO A 39 -2.50 -7.44 14.48
N GLU A 40 -3.03 -6.62 13.58
CA GLU A 40 -3.06 -6.90 12.14
C GLU A 40 -1.66 -6.95 11.52
N VAL A 41 -0.79 -6.00 11.86
CA VAL A 41 0.62 -5.97 11.40
C VAL A 41 1.38 -7.19 11.94
N ARG A 42 1.16 -7.54 13.22
CA ARG A 42 1.77 -8.72 13.85
C ARG A 42 1.29 -10.03 13.20
N LEU A 43 -0.01 -10.15 12.90
CA LEU A 43 -0.59 -11.31 12.22
C LEU A 43 -0.03 -11.44 10.79
N ARG A 44 0.09 -10.34 10.05
CA ARG A 44 0.66 -10.34 8.71
C ARG A 44 2.12 -10.79 8.71
N ARG A 45 2.93 -10.32 9.67
CA ARG A 45 4.32 -10.76 9.83
C ARG A 45 4.40 -12.24 10.22
N LEU A 46 3.57 -12.68 11.15
CA LEU A 46 3.52 -14.06 11.60
C LEU A 46 3.16 -15.02 10.45
N LYS A 47 2.21 -14.62 9.60
CA LYS A 47 1.84 -15.39 8.39
C LYS A 47 3.02 -15.54 7.43
N ARG A 48 3.75 -14.44 7.16
CA ARG A 48 4.95 -14.48 6.33
C ARG A 48 6.00 -15.45 6.88
N LEU A 49 6.27 -15.40 8.19
CA LEU A 49 7.22 -16.32 8.83
C LEU A 49 6.85 -17.80 8.63
N ARG A 50 5.55 -18.13 8.66
CA ARG A 50 5.06 -19.49 8.36
C ARG A 50 5.22 -19.83 6.88
N GLU A 51 4.87 -18.91 5.98
CA GLU A 51 5.03 -19.09 4.53
C GLU A 51 6.50 -19.25 4.12
N GLU A 52 7.41 -18.60 4.83
CA GLU A 52 8.87 -18.73 4.68
C GLU A 52 9.43 -20.01 5.33
N GLY A 53 8.60 -20.79 6.04
CA GLY A 53 9.01 -22.00 6.74
C GLY A 53 9.91 -21.74 7.96
N LEU A 54 9.94 -20.51 8.47
CA LEU A 54 10.74 -20.10 9.64
C LEU A 54 10.10 -20.54 10.96
N ILE A 55 8.79 -20.81 10.94
CA ILE A 55 8.03 -21.36 12.07
C ILE A 55 7.16 -22.52 11.59
N THR A 56 6.89 -23.47 12.49
CA THR A 56 5.97 -24.58 12.23
C THR A 56 4.51 -24.14 12.34
N ASP A 57 3.59 -24.93 11.80
CA ASP A 57 2.15 -24.67 11.91
C ASP A 57 1.68 -24.54 13.37
N GLU A 58 2.25 -25.34 14.27
CA GLU A 58 1.94 -25.30 15.71
C GLU A 58 2.37 -23.95 16.33
N GLU A 59 3.58 -23.48 16.05
CA GLU A 59 4.09 -22.18 16.50
C GLU A 59 3.28 -21.01 15.92
N TYR A 60 2.87 -21.12 14.66
CA TYR A 60 2.00 -20.13 14.02
C TYR A 60 0.65 -20.02 14.73
N GLU A 61 0.00 -21.15 15.04
CA GLU A 61 -1.28 -21.15 15.73
C GLU A 61 -1.19 -20.61 17.17
N ALA A 62 -0.15 -21.00 17.91
CA ALA A 62 0.08 -20.53 19.27
C ALA A 62 0.25 -19.00 19.32
N ARG A 63 1.13 -18.47 18.46
CA ARG A 63 1.39 -17.01 18.37
C ARG A 63 0.19 -16.25 17.82
N ARG A 64 -0.56 -16.83 16.87
CA ARG A 64 -1.78 -16.21 16.33
C ARG A 64 -2.86 -16.09 17.40
N LYS A 65 -3.07 -17.13 18.22
CA LYS A 65 -4.01 -17.09 19.36
C LYS A 65 -3.60 -16.05 20.39
N GLU A 66 -2.31 -15.94 20.68
CA GLU A 66 -1.79 -14.91 21.59
C GLU A 66 -2.07 -13.49 21.09
N ILE A 67 -1.86 -13.24 19.79
CA ILE A 67 -2.14 -11.93 19.19
C ILE A 67 -3.64 -11.62 19.25
N ILE A 68 -4.50 -12.58 18.89
CA ILE A 68 -5.97 -12.40 18.91
C ILE A 68 -6.48 -12.17 20.35
N ARG A 69 -5.87 -12.80 21.35
CA ARG A 69 -6.25 -12.61 22.76
C ARG A 69 -5.97 -11.19 23.27
N GLN A 70 -5.06 -10.47 22.63
CA GLN A 70 -4.64 -9.12 22.99
C GLN A 70 -5.43 -8.03 22.23
N ILE A 71 -6.40 -8.41 21.39
CA ILE A 71 -7.34 -7.53 20.68
C ILE A 71 -8.63 -7.45 21.50
#